data_AF-A0A917TUK9-F1
#
_entry.id   AF-A0A917TUK9-F1
#
_cell.length_a   1.000
_cell.length_b   1.000
_cell.length_c   1.000
_cell.angle_alpha   90.00
_cell.angle_beta   90.00
_cell.angle_gamma   90.00
#
_symmetry.space_group_name_H-M   'P 1'
#
loop_
_entity.id
_entity.type
_entity.pdbx_description
1 polymer ?
#
loop_
_entity_poly.entity_id
_entity_poly.type
_entity_poly.pdbx_seq_one_letter_code
_entity_poly.pdbx_strand_id
1 'polypeptide(L)'
;MMPGFWGSHLGIIDFELEKVDNEWTILDGMSSLRSIEDVEADEDVREAVADEHQATKDYVNAPVGETSAPLYSYFSQVQDDPTVQIVSDAQMAYVEKYIQGTELEGLPVLSAAAPFKAGRDGVTDFTDIEAGGIAIKDTTSLYKYPNTIQVLKLNGAEVREWLEWSAGQFYQIDPNSTEEQLLVRPNTRSDEGFPSYNFDIIDGVSYQIDVTQPARYDKSGEEVINPDSHRIVNLQYNGEEVSEEQVFLVATNNYRASATPIANPGGDNIVIESPDENRQALVNYIRDNGEVNPSPDNNWSLAPIDGDVNLTFHSSPEAQKYTGQVEGIEFLSELDNGFAKYSINLAATSDNNDSPDEGSDEDESTDNESDEQEEDQSSEDVIKDETQLVKNDNQKVYSYSKEAKSVTINKEAISELDQDFSVELSNGKATLLIPNKLFPEGKDVTINFGEVSNEVAENNKDAVSELVDFSIIADGEDITEFSDNPITVTFTVDKNKVNNWEDLKVVYIDENGDQKEIISPISYNKETGEVVAELTHFSAYGVFEIASADNGEVLPDTATNQYNWLMVGGLLLVFGTTTLFAVRRKRLQN
;
A
#
# COMPACT_ATOMS: atom_id res chain seq x y z
N MET A 1 -7.12 20.12 -0.95
CA MET A 1 -6.11 20.60 0.03
C MET A 1 -5.78 19.44 0.96
N MET A 2 -4.50 19.20 1.25
CA MET A 2 -4.03 18.04 2.03
C MET A 2 -3.35 18.54 3.31
N PRO A 3 -4.02 18.50 4.49
CA PRO A 3 -3.51 19.09 5.73
C PRO A 3 -2.52 18.18 6.47
N GLY A 4 -1.46 17.77 5.78
CA GLY A 4 -0.40 16.95 6.36
C GLY A 4 -0.89 15.58 6.86
N PHE A 5 -0.37 15.14 8.00
CA PHE A 5 -0.64 13.83 8.60
C PHE A 5 -0.79 13.91 10.12
N TRP A 6 -1.44 12.90 10.73
CA TRP A 6 -1.63 12.76 12.19
C TRP A 6 -2.19 14.01 12.91
N GLY A 7 -2.94 14.84 12.19
CA GLY A 7 -3.47 16.11 12.72
C GLY A 7 -2.44 17.23 12.86
N SER A 8 -1.27 17.12 12.21
CA SER A 8 -0.20 18.15 12.25
C SER A 8 -0.63 19.52 11.74
N HIS A 9 -1.62 19.59 10.85
CA HIS A 9 -2.13 20.85 10.32
C HIS A 9 -3.66 20.89 10.33
N LEU A 10 -4.19 22.09 10.57
CA LEU A 10 -5.58 22.43 10.28
C LEU A 10 -5.66 23.01 8.87
N GLY A 11 -6.43 22.35 8.02
CA GLY A 11 -6.78 22.85 6.71
C GLY A 11 -7.93 23.86 6.77
N ILE A 12 -7.75 25.05 6.18
CA ILE A 12 -8.76 26.11 6.13
C ILE A 12 -9.07 26.47 4.68
N ILE A 13 -10.35 26.57 4.37
CA ILE A 13 -10.87 27.06 3.09
C ILE A 13 -11.88 28.16 3.41
N ASP A 14 -11.60 29.37 2.93
CA ASP A 14 -12.45 30.54 3.09
C ASP A 14 -13.07 30.88 1.74
N PHE A 15 -14.39 31.09 1.71
CA PHE A 15 -15.12 31.54 0.53
C PHE A 15 -15.81 32.88 0.78
N GLU A 16 -15.73 33.79 -0.19
CA GLU A 16 -16.63 34.92 -0.28
C GLU A 16 -17.86 34.48 -1.09
N LEU A 17 -19.06 34.62 -0.51
CA LEU A 17 -20.30 34.16 -1.13
C LEU A 17 -21.25 35.33 -1.38
N GLU A 18 -21.88 35.35 -2.55
CA GLU A 18 -23.01 36.23 -2.86
C GLU A 18 -24.28 35.41 -3.04
N LYS A 19 -25.42 35.94 -2.58
CA LYS A 19 -26.72 35.32 -2.81
C LYS A 19 -27.47 36.03 -3.93
N VAL A 20 -27.60 35.41 -5.09
CA VAL A 20 -28.29 35.94 -6.28
C VAL A 20 -29.46 35.02 -6.62
N ASP A 21 -30.65 35.58 -6.85
CA ASP A 21 -31.88 34.83 -7.19
C ASP A 21 -32.19 33.65 -6.24
N ASN A 22 -31.83 33.85 -4.97
CA ASN A 22 -31.98 32.90 -3.87
C ASN A 22 -31.01 31.71 -3.90
N GLU A 23 -30.01 31.73 -4.78
CA GLU A 23 -28.91 30.78 -4.90
C GLU A 23 -27.59 31.41 -4.41
N TRP A 24 -26.69 30.61 -3.85
CA TRP A 24 -25.37 31.07 -3.40
C TRP A 24 -24.33 30.87 -4.49
N THR A 25 -23.57 31.91 -4.79
CA THR A 25 -22.47 31.92 -5.75
C THR A 25 -21.18 32.24 -5.02
N ILE A 26 -20.10 31.52 -5.34
CA ILE A 26 -18.75 31.83 -4.83
C ILE A 26 -18.19 32.99 -5.65
N LEU A 27 -17.83 34.08 -4.98
CA LEU A 27 -17.17 35.25 -5.57
C LEU A 27 -15.65 35.13 -5.55
N ASP A 28 -15.10 34.62 -4.44
CA ASP A 28 -13.67 34.44 -4.23
C ASP A 28 -13.42 33.27 -3.27
N GLY A 29 -12.22 32.71 -3.30
CA GLY A 29 -11.83 31.60 -2.44
C GLY A 29 -10.33 31.58 -2.15
N MET A 30 -9.98 31.36 -0.89
CA MET A 30 -8.59 31.16 -0.44
C MET A 30 -8.48 29.89 0.39
N SER A 31 -7.33 29.23 0.35
CA SER A 31 -7.02 28.13 1.25
C SER A 31 -5.68 28.32 1.94
N SER A 32 -5.54 27.77 3.14
CA SER A 32 -4.30 27.77 3.91
C SER A 32 -4.19 26.54 4.81
N LEU A 33 -2.95 26.17 5.13
CA LEU A 33 -2.63 25.18 6.15
C LEU A 33 -2.09 25.91 7.38
N ARG A 34 -2.55 25.52 8.57
CA ARG A 34 -2.03 26.05 9.84
C ARG A 34 -1.45 24.91 10.66
N SER A 35 -0.14 24.97 10.95
CA SER A 35 0.51 24.01 11.87
C SER A 35 -0.07 24.15 13.27
N ILE A 36 -0.18 23.02 13.99
CA ILE A 36 -0.60 22.97 15.39
C ILE A 36 0.57 22.98 16.39
N GLU A 37 1.82 23.05 15.92
CA GLU A 37 3.04 22.85 16.72
C GLU A 37 3.11 23.77 17.95
N ASP A 38 2.72 25.04 17.81
CA ASP A 38 2.76 26.06 18.88
C ASP A 38 1.36 26.40 19.42
N VAL A 39 0.38 25.52 19.26
CA VAL A 39 -1.00 25.74 19.70
C VAL A 39 -1.25 25.01 21.02
N GLU A 40 -1.60 25.78 22.05
CA GLU A 40 -2.02 25.23 23.33
C GLU A 40 -3.29 24.39 23.18
N ALA A 41 -3.30 23.21 23.79
CA ALA A 41 -4.44 22.31 23.77
C ALA A 41 -5.63 22.91 24.56
N ASP A 42 -6.84 22.75 24.03
CA ASP A 42 -8.06 23.20 24.68
C ASP A 42 -8.33 22.35 25.96
N GLU A 43 -8.47 23.03 27.11
CA GLU A 43 -8.58 22.36 28.40
C GLU A 43 -9.91 21.62 28.57
N ASP A 44 -11.00 22.13 27.99
CA ASP A 44 -12.31 21.46 28.07
C ASP A 44 -12.28 20.14 27.29
N VAL A 45 -11.59 20.13 26.13
CA VAL A 45 -11.36 18.90 25.36
C VAL A 45 -10.47 17.93 26.12
N ARG A 46 -9.37 18.40 26.72
CA ARG A 46 -8.46 17.57 27.53
C ARG A 46 -9.17 16.93 28.72
N GLU A 47 -9.98 17.70 29.44
CA GLU A 47 -10.75 17.19 30.59
C GLU A 47 -11.80 16.18 30.14
N ALA A 48 -12.46 16.42 28.99
CA ALA A 48 -13.48 15.53 28.46
C ALA A 48 -12.97 14.13 28.08
N VAL A 49 -11.67 13.99 27.77
CA VAL A 49 -11.06 12.70 27.36
C VAL A 49 -9.98 12.21 28.33
N ALA A 50 -9.87 12.81 29.53
CA ALA A 50 -8.77 12.56 30.45
C ALA A 50 -8.69 11.09 30.90
N ASP A 51 -9.84 10.47 31.19
CA ASP A 51 -9.93 9.09 31.64
C ASP A 51 -9.54 8.11 30.51
N GLU A 52 -10.05 8.31 29.30
CA GLU A 52 -9.70 7.51 28.11
C GLU A 52 -8.23 7.67 27.72
N HIS A 53 -7.69 8.89 27.82
CA HIS A 53 -6.28 9.17 27.56
C HIS A 53 -5.39 8.44 28.57
N GLN A 54 -5.74 8.47 29.85
CA GLN A 54 -4.97 7.75 30.88
C GLN A 54 -5.08 6.23 30.70
N ALA A 55 -6.28 5.69 30.42
CA ALA A 55 -6.46 4.27 30.15
C ALA A 55 -5.67 3.81 28.91
N THR A 56 -5.62 4.64 27.86
CA THR A 56 -4.80 4.38 26.67
C THR A 56 -3.32 4.36 27.03
N LYS A 57 -2.83 5.33 27.81
CA LYS A 57 -1.45 5.34 28.29
C LYS A 57 -1.11 4.11 29.12
N ASP A 58 -1.99 3.69 30.01
CA ASP A 58 -1.78 2.51 30.85
C ASP A 58 -1.71 1.24 29.98
N TYR A 59 -2.59 1.11 28.99
CA TYR A 59 -2.58 0.01 28.03
C TYR A 59 -1.30 -0.02 27.19
N VAL A 60 -0.95 1.09 26.51
CA VAL A 60 0.20 1.10 25.58
C VAL A 60 1.55 0.98 26.30
N ASN A 61 1.62 1.32 27.59
CA ASN A 61 2.81 1.10 28.43
C ASN A 61 2.82 -0.27 29.13
N ALA A 62 1.82 -1.12 28.91
CA ALA A 62 1.81 -2.46 29.48
C ALA A 62 3.01 -3.28 28.94
N PRO A 63 3.71 -4.02 29.82
CA PRO A 63 4.89 -4.78 29.44
C PRO A 63 4.53 -5.95 28.52
N VAL A 64 5.40 -6.19 27.53
CA VAL A 64 5.34 -7.31 26.59
C VAL A 64 6.48 -8.30 26.85
N GLY A 65 7.70 -7.80 27.08
CA GLY A 65 8.89 -8.58 27.38
C GLY A 65 10.12 -7.69 27.59
N GLU A 66 11.32 -8.22 27.38
CA GLU A 66 12.59 -7.49 27.51
C GLU A 66 13.46 -7.72 26.26
N THR A 67 14.32 -6.76 25.90
CA THR A 67 15.39 -6.93 24.91
C THR A 67 16.76 -6.70 25.54
N SER A 68 17.72 -7.57 25.25
CA SER A 68 19.10 -7.43 25.74
C SER A 68 19.95 -6.43 24.94
N ALA A 69 19.47 -6.04 23.76
CA ALA A 69 20.14 -5.11 22.84
C ALA A 69 19.18 -3.98 22.40
N PRO A 70 19.68 -2.79 22.05
CA PRO A 70 18.83 -1.74 21.50
C PRO A 70 18.24 -2.17 20.15
N LEU A 71 16.99 -1.78 19.88
CA LEU A 71 16.32 -1.97 18.60
C LEU A 71 16.21 -0.63 17.90
N TYR A 72 16.93 -0.44 16.80
CA TYR A 72 16.89 0.79 16.04
C TYR A 72 16.93 0.56 14.53
N SER A 73 16.24 1.42 13.78
CA SER A 73 16.12 1.32 12.31
C SER A 73 16.88 2.41 11.55
N TYR A 74 17.76 3.15 12.22
CA TYR A 74 18.45 4.30 11.62
C TYR A 74 19.28 3.96 10.37
N PHE A 75 19.73 2.73 10.24
CA PHE A 75 20.58 2.27 9.14
C PHE A 75 19.95 1.11 8.35
N SER A 76 18.66 0.81 8.59
CA SER A 76 17.96 -0.36 8.06
C SER A 76 17.82 -0.38 6.53
N GLN A 77 18.06 0.75 5.86
CA GLN A 77 18.04 0.83 4.39
C GLN A 77 19.41 0.54 3.75
N VAL A 78 20.49 0.43 4.54
CA VAL A 78 21.87 0.27 4.03
C VAL A 78 22.62 -0.89 4.67
N GLN A 79 22.07 -1.53 5.70
CA GLN A 79 22.58 -2.74 6.30
C GLN A 79 21.45 -3.48 7.03
N ASP A 80 21.71 -4.74 7.35
CA ASP A 80 20.86 -5.55 8.21
C ASP A 80 20.73 -4.95 9.63
N ASP A 81 19.56 -5.08 10.25
CA ASP A 81 19.19 -4.34 11.45
C ASP A 81 18.24 -5.10 12.41
N PRO A 82 18.32 -4.82 13.73
CA PRO A 82 17.60 -5.60 14.74
C PRO A 82 16.07 -5.44 14.71
N THR A 83 15.56 -4.38 14.07
CA THR A 83 14.11 -4.11 14.00
C THR A 83 13.41 -4.93 12.93
N VAL A 84 14.08 -5.21 11.81
CA VAL A 84 13.58 -6.14 10.79
C VAL A 84 13.80 -7.58 11.25
N GLN A 85 14.97 -7.90 11.80
CA GLN A 85 15.29 -9.25 12.32
C GLN A 85 14.22 -9.78 13.28
N ILE A 86 13.79 -8.99 14.28
CA ILE A 86 12.80 -9.45 15.25
C ILE A 86 11.42 -9.71 14.62
N VAL A 87 11.07 -8.98 13.56
CA VAL A 87 9.82 -9.19 12.81
C VAL A 87 9.93 -10.48 12.03
N SER A 88 11.05 -10.69 11.32
CA SER A 88 11.31 -11.91 10.56
C SER A 88 11.33 -13.16 11.45
N ASP A 89 12.03 -13.12 12.58
CA ASP A 89 12.06 -14.22 13.55
C ASP A 89 10.64 -14.58 14.02
N ALA A 90 9.81 -13.57 14.31
CA ALA A 90 8.44 -13.77 14.76
C ALA A 90 7.56 -14.36 13.65
N GLN A 91 7.71 -13.91 12.40
CA GLN A 91 7.00 -14.44 11.24
C GLN A 91 7.40 -15.90 10.96
N MET A 92 8.70 -16.21 10.95
CA MET A 92 9.21 -17.58 10.75
C MET A 92 8.72 -18.50 11.87
N ALA A 93 8.89 -18.11 13.14
CA ALA A 93 8.46 -18.92 14.27
C ALA A 93 6.94 -19.15 14.29
N TYR A 94 6.15 -18.15 13.87
CA TYR A 94 4.71 -18.28 13.70
C TYR A 94 4.38 -19.33 12.63
N VAL A 95 4.95 -19.20 11.42
CA VAL A 95 4.67 -20.08 10.29
C VAL A 95 5.15 -21.50 10.56
N GLU A 96 6.37 -21.68 11.07
CA GLU A 96 6.91 -22.99 11.45
C GLU A 96 6.01 -23.73 12.44
N LYS A 97 5.43 -23.03 13.41
CA LYS A 97 4.46 -23.59 14.34
C LYS A 97 3.12 -23.88 13.67
N TYR A 98 2.67 -22.98 12.79
CA TYR A 98 1.38 -23.08 12.11
C TYR A 98 1.31 -24.28 11.15
N ILE A 99 2.41 -24.60 10.46
CA ILE A 99 2.45 -25.69 9.48
C ILE A 99 2.64 -27.09 10.07
N GLN A 100 2.87 -27.23 11.39
CA GLN A 100 3.09 -28.54 12.01
C GLN A 100 1.90 -29.47 11.81
N GLY A 101 2.16 -30.69 11.32
CA GLY A 101 1.14 -31.68 11.00
C GLY A 101 0.37 -31.43 9.69
N THR A 102 0.74 -30.40 8.92
CA THR A 102 0.18 -30.13 7.59
C THR A 102 1.05 -30.71 6.48
N GLU A 103 0.59 -30.65 5.23
CA GLU A 103 1.40 -31.03 4.07
C GLU A 103 2.55 -30.07 3.76
N LEU A 104 2.54 -28.88 4.38
CA LEU A 104 3.57 -27.87 4.25
C LEU A 104 4.72 -28.08 5.24
N GLU A 105 4.54 -28.96 6.25
CA GLU A 105 5.56 -29.26 7.25
C GLU A 105 6.86 -29.75 6.60
N GLY A 106 7.99 -29.15 7.00
CA GLY A 106 9.33 -29.52 6.53
C GLY A 106 9.78 -28.79 5.26
N LEU A 107 8.94 -27.93 4.67
CA LEU A 107 9.42 -26.96 3.68
C LEU A 107 10.23 -25.85 4.36
N PRO A 108 11.31 -25.35 3.72
CA PRO A 108 12.02 -24.16 4.18
C PRO A 108 11.09 -22.97 4.38
N VAL A 109 11.13 -22.35 5.55
CA VAL A 109 10.40 -21.10 5.83
C VAL A 109 11.39 -19.94 5.72
N LEU A 110 11.00 -18.93 4.96
CA LEU A 110 11.65 -17.63 4.83
C LEU A 110 10.71 -16.55 5.37
N SER A 111 11.22 -15.34 5.57
CA SER A 111 10.40 -14.19 5.95
C SER A 111 10.73 -12.96 5.13
N ALA A 112 9.74 -12.33 4.53
CA ALA A 112 9.88 -11.06 3.84
C ALA A 112 9.31 -9.92 4.69
N ALA A 113 10.19 -9.02 5.15
CA ALA A 113 9.86 -7.89 6.00
C ALA A 113 10.60 -6.62 5.56
N ALA A 114 9.97 -5.46 5.76
CA ALA A 114 10.52 -4.16 5.36
C ALA A 114 10.73 -3.23 6.55
N PRO A 115 11.68 -2.28 6.47
CA PRO A 115 11.84 -1.26 7.49
C PRO A 115 10.74 -0.19 7.37
N PHE A 116 9.65 -0.39 8.12
CA PHE A 116 8.46 0.49 8.08
C PHE A 116 8.68 1.90 8.65
N LYS A 117 9.68 2.07 9.52
CA LYS A 117 10.08 3.35 10.10
C LYS A 117 11.53 3.65 9.73
N ALA A 118 11.74 4.21 8.54
CA ALA A 118 13.06 4.59 8.03
C ALA A 118 13.04 6.03 7.46
N GLY A 119 12.42 6.96 8.19
CA GLY A 119 12.44 8.38 7.86
C GLY A 119 11.38 8.87 6.86
N ARG A 120 10.46 8.00 6.41
CA ARG A 120 9.46 8.36 5.40
C ARG A 120 8.56 9.51 5.84
N ASP A 121 8.08 9.43 7.08
CA ASP A 121 7.18 10.43 7.67
C ASP A 121 7.92 11.53 8.45
N GLY A 122 9.23 11.67 8.22
CA GLY A 122 10.07 12.74 8.79
C GLY A 122 11.21 12.22 9.68
N VAL A 123 11.99 13.16 10.21
CA VAL A 123 13.25 12.90 10.96
C VAL A 123 13.07 12.08 12.24
N THR A 124 11.83 11.98 12.74
CA THR A 124 11.44 11.20 13.93
C THR A 124 10.78 9.86 13.58
N ASP A 125 10.62 9.54 12.29
CA ASP A 125 10.01 8.29 11.80
C ASP A 125 11.02 7.13 11.78
N PHE A 126 11.67 6.89 12.92
CA PHE A 126 12.59 5.79 13.16
C PHE A 126 12.16 5.02 14.42
N THR A 127 12.52 3.74 14.49
CA THR A 127 12.43 2.97 15.73
C THR A 127 13.72 3.17 16.52
N ASP A 128 13.59 3.36 17.83
CA ASP A 128 14.69 3.52 18.76
C ASP A 128 14.22 3.10 20.16
N ILE A 129 14.45 1.82 20.47
CA ILE A 129 14.07 1.19 21.73
C ILE A 129 15.35 0.81 22.44
N GLU A 130 15.58 1.37 23.64
CA GLU A 130 16.73 1.03 24.47
C GLU A 130 16.66 -0.44 24.95
N ALA A 131 17.80 -1.03 25.27
CA ALA A 131 17.84 -2.32 25.95
C ALA A 131 17.04 -2.26 27.27
N GLY A 132 16.26 -3.31 27.56
CA GLY A 132 15.37 -3.38 28.70
C GLY A 132 13.93 -3.70 28.31
N GLY A 133 12.97 -3.19 29.08
CA GLY A 133 11.56 -3.54 28.93
C GLY A 133 10.94 -3.04 27.63
N ILE A 134 10.27 -3.94 26.91
CA ILE A 134 9.44 -3.68 25.73
C ILE A 134 7.98 -3.57 26.20
N ALA A 135 7.30 -2.50 25.79
CA ALA A 135 5.87 -2.29 25.99
C ALA A 135 5.07 -2.40 24.68
N ILE A 136 3.74 -2.43 24.78
CA ILE A 136 2.85 -2.54 23.60
C ILE A 136 3.12 -1.42 22.58
N LYS A 137 3.34 -0.18 23.02
CA LYS A 137 3.68 0.95 22.13
C LYS A 137 4.92 0.68 21.26
N ASP A 138 5.88 -0.07 21.78
CA ASP A 138 7.15 -0.33 21.11
C ASP A 138 6.94 -1.34 19.97
N THR A 139 6.03 -2.30 20.16
CA THR A 139 5.63 -3.25 19.10
C THR A 139 4.92 -2.57 17.91
N THR A 140 4.22 -1.45 18.14
CA THR A 140 3.67 -0.61 17.07
C THR A 140 4.77 0.15 16.31
N SER A 141 5.89 0.47 16.97
CA SER A 141 7.06 1.05 16.29
C SER A 141 7.77 0.03 15.41
N LEU A 142 7.85 -1.23 15.87
CA LEU A 142 8.45 -2.35 15.11
C LEU A 142 7.58 -2.77 13.93
N TYR A 143 6.25 -2.83 14.09
CA TYR A 143 5.31 -3.15 13.01
C TYR A 143 4.13 -2.17 12.99
N LYS A 144 4.21 -1.18 12.09
CA LYS A 144 3.29 -0.02 12.03
C LYS A 144 1.90 -0.34 11.50
N TYR A 145 1.78 -1.32 10.60
CA TYR A 145 0.53 -1.62 9.90
C TYR A 145 -0.25 -2.79 10.53
N PRO A 146 -1.60 -2.77 10.55
CA PRO A 146 -2.42 -3.87 11.05
C PRO A 146 -2.58 -4.98 9.99
N ASN A 147 -1.50 -5.39 9.33
CA ASN A 147 -1.57 -6.41 8.29
C ASN A 147 -1.58 -7.81 8.89
N THR A 148 -2.39 -8.70 8.32
CA THR A 148 -2.41 -10.12 8.68
C THR A 148 -1.27 -10.90 8.03
N ILE A 149 -0.88 -12.01 8.64
CA ILE A 149 0.16 -12.90 8.11
C ILE A 149 -0.37 -13.64 6.89
N GLN A 150 0.43 -13.64 5.83
CA GLN A 150 0.23 -14.44 4.63
C GLN A 150 1.47 -15.29 4.38
N VAL A 151 1.29 -16.47 3.79
CA VAL A 151 2.42 -17.32 3.38
C VAL A 151 2.29 -17.67 1.91
N LEU A 152 3.34 -17.33 1.16
CA LEU A 152 3.47 -17.63 -0.26
C LEU A 152 4.35 -18.86 -0.43
N LYS A 153 4.00 -19.74 -1.37
CA LYS A 153 4.85 -20.86 -1.77
C LYS A 153 5.56 -20.49 -3.06
N LEU A 154 6.84 -20.12 -2.94
CA LEU A 154 7.63 -19.59 -4.05
C LEU A 154 8.81 -20.53 -4.38
N ASN A 155 9.23 -20.52 -5.63
CA ASN A 155 10.48 -21.16 -6.04
C ASN A 155 11.68 -20.19 -5.93
N GLY A 156 12.89 -20.69 -6.14
CA GLY A 156 14.12 -19.91 -5.99
C GLY A 156 14.25 -18.77 -7.00
N ALA A 157 13.70 -18.92 -8.21
CA ALA A 157 13.66 -17.84 -9.19
C ALA A 157 12.71 -16.71 -8.75
N GLU A 158 11.54 -17.05 -8.22
CA GLU A 158 10.57 -16.07 -7.72
C GLU A 158 11.09 -15.31 -6.49
N VAL A 159 11.77 -16.01 -5.58
CA VAL A 159 12.47 -15.37 -4.45
C VAL A 159 13.54 -14.38 -4.94
N ARG A 160 14.29 -14.75 -5.98
CA ARG A 160 15.31 -13.87 -6.58
C ARG A 160 14.67 -12.63 -7.21
N GLU A 161 13.63 -12.77 -8.02
CA GLU A 161 13.01 -11.62 -8.69
C GLU A 161 12.39 -10.65 -7.65
N TRP A 162 11.80 -11.14 -6.57
CA TRP A 162 11.35 -10.28 -5.46
C TRP A 162 12.52 -9.48 -4.83
N LEU A 163 13.66 -10.13 -4.60
CA LEU A 163 14.86 -9.43 -4.12
C LEU A 163 15.40 -8.42 -5.15
N GLU A 164 15.36 -8.73 -6.45
CA GLU A 164 15.76 -7.81 -7.53
C GLU A 164 14.91 -6.54 -7.55
N TRP A 165 13.59 -6.65 -7.34
CA TRP A 165 12.72 -5.48 -7.19
C TRP A 165 13.01 -4.71 -5.91
N SER A 166 13.19 -5.39 -4.78
CA SER A 166 13.53 -4.76 -3.50
C SER A 166 14.83 -3.96 -3.62
N ALA A 167 15.83 -4.48 -4.36
CA ALA A 167 17.08 -3.79 -4.66
C ALA A 167 16.90 -2.50 -5.49
N GLY A 168 15.71 -2.22 -6.03
CA GLY A 168 15.32 -0.97 -6.66
C GLY A 168 15.44 0.26 -5.74
N GLN A 169 15.49 0.05 -4.41
CA GLN A 169 15.75 1.12 -3.43
C GLN A 169 17.05 1.90 -3.69
N PHE A 170 18.06 1.25 -4.26
CA PHE A 170 19.37 1.87 -4.44
C PHE A 170 19.49 2.60 -5.78
N TYR A 171 20.19 3.75 -5.77
CA TYR A 171 20.71 4.33 -7.01
C TYR A 171 21.78 3.41 -7.62
N GLN A 172 21.98 3.51 -8.93
CA GLN A 172 23.13 2.88 -9.57
C GLN A 172 24.39 3.68 -9.21
N ILE A 173 25.42 2.99 -8.71
CA ILE A 173 26.70 3.58 -8.35
C ILE A 173 27.68 3.43 -9.51
N ASP A 174 28.32 4.52 -9.91
CA ASP A 174 29.45 4.48 -10.85
C ASP A 174 30.75 4.14 -10.10
N PRO A 175 31.35 2.96 -10.31
CA PRO A 175 32.58 2.55 -9.63
C PRO A 175 33.80 3.39 -10.07
N ASN A 176 33.71 4.14 -11.17
CA ASN A 176 34.79 4.97 -11.68
C ASN A 176 34.74 6.41 -11.18
N SER A 177 33.70 6.79 -10.43
CA SER A 177 33.52 8.13 -9.91
C SER A 177 33.96 8.24 -8.46
N THR A 178 34.77 9.26 -8.17
CA THR A 178 35.19 9.65 -6.81
C THR A 178 34.31 10.76 -6.23
N GLU A 179 33.36 11.28 -7.01
CA GLU A 179 32.40 12.27 -6.55
C GLU A 179 31.41 11.66 -5.56
N GLU A 180 30.77 12.50 -4.75
CA GLU A 180 29.72 12.05 -3.81
C GLU A 180 28.55 11.40 -4.58
N GLN A 181 28.18 10.18 -4.20
CA GLN A 181 27.06 9.43 -4.76
C GLN A 181 26.07 9.10 -3.64
N LEU A 182 24.80 9.47 -3.86
CA LEU A 182 23.72 9.11 -2.94
C LEU A 182 23.33 7.66 -3.19
N LEU A 183 23.38 6.83 -2.14
CA LEU A 183 23.15 5.39 -2.23
C LEU A 183 21.67 5.03 -2.28
N VAL A 184 20.86 5.63 -1.41
CA VAL A 184 19.44 5.29 -1.22
C VAL A 184 18.57 6.32 -1.94
N ARG A 185 17.59 5.85 -2.73
CA ARG A 185 16.59 6.71 -3.38
C ARG A 185 15.72 7.44 -2.35
N PRO A 186 15.13 8.59 -2.70
CA PRO A 186 14.27 9.33 -1.78
C PRO A 186 13.18 8.45 -1.15
N ASN A 187 13.09 8.48 0.18
CA ASN A 187 12.01 7.86 0.94
C ASN A 187 11.08 8.96 1.46
N THR A 188 10.33 9.61 0.58
CA THR A 188 9.41 10.69 0.95
C THR A 188 8.01 10.44 0.39
N ARG A 189 7.00 11.12 0.95
CA ARG A 189 5.62 11.06 0.43
C ARG A 189 5.42 11.82 -0.87
N SER A 190 6.35 12.69 -1.25
CA SER A 190 6.15 13.75 -2.26
C SER A 190 7.04 13.64 -3.49
N ASP A 191 8.05 12.76 -3.51
CA ASP A 191 9.01 12.64 -4.62
C ASP A 191 8.92 11.29 -5.36
N GLU A 192 9.41 11.27 -6.60
CA GLU A 192 9.75 10.03 -7.31
C GLU A 192 10.91 9.32 -6.61
N GLY A 193 10.58 8.41 -5.71
CA GLY A 193 11.54 7.66 -4.92
C GLY A 193 11.16 6.18 -4.79
N PHE A 194 11.78 5.51 -3.81
CA PHE A 194 11.47 4.12 -3.48
C PHE A 194 11.11 4.06 -1.99
N PRO A 195 9.80 3.95 -1.67
CA PRO A 195 9.36 3.91 -0.28
C PRO A 195 10.01 2.75 0.48
N SER A 196 10.46 2.97 1.72
CA SER A 196 11.16 1.92 2.49
C SER A 196 10.30 0.69 2.78
N TYR A 197 8.97 0.81 2.74
CA TYR A 197 8.07 -0.34 2.86
C TYR A 197 8.02 -1.22 1.59
N ASN A 198 8.66 -0.82 0.49
CA ASN A 198 8.88 -1.65 -0.70
C ASN A 198 10.25 -2.32 -0.70
N PHE A 199 11.12 -2.00 0.26
CA PHE A 199 12.42 -2.63 0.42
C PHE A 199 12.25 -3.83 1.36
N ASP A 200 11.79 -4.95 0.81
CA ASP A 200 11.72 -6.18 1.58
C ASP A 200 13.11 -6.83 1.69
N ILE A 201 13.45 -7.20 2.91
CA ILE A 201 14.55 -8.07 3.25
C ILE A 201 13.96 -9.48 3.39
N ILE A 202 14.60 -10.48 2.77
CA ILE A 202 14.17 -11.88 2.89
C ILE A 202 15.13 -12.63 3.82
N ASP A 203 14.67 -12.86 5.04
CA ASP A 203 15.35 -13.66 6.06
C ASP A 203 15.21 -15.16 5.81
N GLY A 204 16.25 -15.91 6.22
CA GLY A 204 16.39 -17.35 5.98
C GLY A 204 17.24 -17.70 4.74
N VAL A 205 17.51 -16.74 3.87
CA VAL A 205 18.52 -16.81 2.80
C VAL A 205 19.58 -15.76 3.03
N SER A 206 20.80 -15.96 2.52
CA SER A 206 21.84 -14.93 2.49
C SER A 206 22.14 -14.47 1.08
N TYR A 207 22.36 -13.17 0.85
CA TYR A 207 22.61 -12.60 -0.48
C TYR A 207 23.38 -11.28 -0.41
N GLN A 208 23.87 -10.82 -1.56
CA GLN A 208 24.46 -9.49 -1.70
C GLN A 208 23.79 -8.71 -2.81
N ILE A 209 23.80 -7.38 -2.69
CA ILE A 209 23.23 -6.46 -3.68
C ILE A 209 24.36 -5.69 -4.38
N ASP A 210 24.59 -5.96 -5.66
CA ASP A 210 25.49 -5.20 -6.52
C ASP A 210 24.80 -3.92 -7.02
N VAL A 211 25.10 -2.81 -6.36
CA VAL A 211 24.54 -1.49 -6.71
C VAL A 211 25.22 -0.83 -7.90
N THR A 212 26.25 -1.44 -8.50
CA THR A 212 26.88 -0.92 -9.73
C THR A 212 26.05 -1.22 -10.98
N GLN A 213 25.20 -2.24 -10.92
CA GLN A 213 24.22 -2.56 -11.96
C GLN A 213 22.98 -1.67 -11.87
N PRO A 214 22.29 -1.33 -12.99
CA PRO A 214 21.02 -0.60 -12.94
C PRO A 214 19.92 -1.42 -12.25
N ALA A 215 18.85 -0.80 -11.77
CA ALA A 215 17.73 -1.54 -11.18
C ALA A 215 17.00 -2.35 -12.26
N ARG A 216 16.71 -3.63 -12.00
CA ARG A 216 16.02 -4.52 -12.95
C ARG A 216 14.58 -4.09 -13.19
N TYR A 217 13.88 -3.79 -12.11
CA TYR A 217 12.48 -3.40 -12.10
C TYR A 217 12.29 -1.91 -11.90
N ASP A 218 11.15 -1.42 -12.36
CA ASP A 218 10.63 -0.13 -11.95
C ASP A 218 10.23 -0.14 -10.46
N LYS A 219 9.71 0.98 -9.94
CA LYS A 219 9.38 1.09 -8.51
C LYS A 219 8.11 0.30 -8.13
N SER A 220 7.17 0.07 -9.05
CA SER A 220 5.96 -0.72 -8.76
C SER A 220 6.26 -2.21 -8.76
N GLY A 221 7.28 -2.65 -9.49
CA GLY A 221 7.62 -4.06 -9.66
C GLY A 221 6.81 -4.73 -10.76
N GLU A 222 6.16 -3.93 -11.62
CA GLU A 222 5.33 -4.41 -12.73
C GLU A 222 6.12 -4.48 -14.03
N GLU A 223 7.07 -3.56 -14.23
CA GLU A 223 7.86 -3.50 -15.46
C GLU A 223 9.32 -3.88 -15.23
N VAL A 224 9.83 -4.76 -16.10
CA VAL A 224 11.27 -5.02 -16.23
C VAL A 224 11.88 -3.92 -17.10
N ILE A 225 12.52 -2.93 -16.47
CA ILE A 225 13.15 -1.79 -17.16
C ILE A 225 14.59 -2.07 -17.62
N ASN A 226 15.28 -3.02 -16.98
CA ASN A 226 16.63 -3.47 -17.37
C ASN A 226 16.71 -5.01 -17.33
N PRO A 227 16.30 -5.71 -18.40
CA PRO A 227 16.17 -7.17 -18.41
C PRO A 227 17.48 -7.94 -18.27
N ASP A 228 18.61 -7.30 -18.61
CA ASP A 228 19.95 -7.90 -18.46
C ASP A 228 20.58 -7.59 -17.10
N SER A 229 19.90 -6.83 -16.24
CA SER A 229 20.40 -6.46 -14.92
C SER A 229 20.02 -7.48 -13.86
N HIS A 230 21.00 -7.85 -13.04
CA HIS A 230 20.85 -8.73 -11.89
C HIS A 230 21.71 -8.19 -10.74
N ARG A 231 21.07 -7.48 -9.80
CA ARG A 231 21.74 -6.95 -8.61
C ARG A 231 21.96 -8.02 -7.55
N ILE A 232 21.15 -9.07 -7.53
CA ILE A 232 21.19 -10.09 -6.47
C ILE A 232 22.23 -11.14 -6.80
N VAL A 233 23.34 -11.10 -6.07
CA VAL A 233 24.46 -12.04 -6.21
C VAL A 233 24.63 -12.87 -4.94
N ASN A 234 25.28 -14.04 -5.07
CA ASN A 234 25.60 -14.93 -3.94
C ASN A 234 24.38 -15.39 -3.10
N LEU A 235 23.19 -15.49 -3.72
CA LEU A 235 21.97 -15.96 -3.07
C LEU A 235 22.09 -17.43 -2.63
N GLN A 236 22.03 -17.65 -1.31
CA GLN A 236 22.27 -18.94 -0.67
C GLN A 236 21.21 -19.26 0.38
N TYR A 237 20.90 -20.54 0.52
CA TYR A 237 20.10 -21.09 1.61
C TYR A 237 20.94 -22.12 2.36
N ASN A 238 21.12 -21.96 3.67
CA ASN A 238 22.00 -22.82 4.49
C ASN A 238 23.44 -22.95 3.95
N GLY A 239 23.97 -21.89 3.31
CA GLY A 239 25.31 -21.86 2.73
C GLY A 239 25.46 -22.61 1.40
N GLU A 240 24.37 -23.08 0.81
CA GLU A 240 24.33 -23.63 -0.55
C GLU A 240 23.59 -22.67 -1.48
N GLU A 241 24.01 -22.59 -2.75
CA GLU A 241 23.36 -21.74 -3.75
C GLU A 241 21.89 -22.12 -3.95
N VAL A 242 21.01 -21.12 -3.97
CA VAL A 242 19.59 -21.34 -4.21
C VAL A 242 19.36 -21.70 -5.67
N SER A 243 18.90 -22.92 -5.92
CA SER A 243 18.48 -23.33 -7.27
C SER A 243 17.12 -22.73 -7.62
N GLU A 244 16.89 -22.43 -8.91
CA GLU A 244 15.63 -21.83 -9.40
C GLU A 244 14.39 -22.63 -9.04
N GLU A 245 14.46 -23.96 -9.00
CA GLU A 245 13.33 -24.85 -8.68
C GLU A 245 13.13 -25.09 -7.17
N GLN A 246 14.01 -24.56 -6.31
CA GLN A 246 13.94 -24.81 -4.86
C GLN A 246 12.71 -24.14 -4.27
N VAL A 247 11.87 -24.91 -3.58
CA VAL A 247 10.61 -24.42 -3.02
C VAL A 247 10.79 -23.90 -1.59
N PHE A 248 10.23 -22.73 -1.32
CA PHE A 248 10.20 -22.05 -0.04
C PHE A 248 8.76 -21.67 0.34
N LEU A 249 8.52 -21.55 1.64
CA LEU A 249 7.38 -20.85 2.20
C LEU A 249 7.85 -19.47 2.66
N VAL A 250 7.41 -18.41 2.00
CA VAL A 250 7.78 -17.04 2.35
C VAL A 250 6.67 -16.42 3.18
N ALA A 251 6.93 -16.25 4.48
CA ALA A 251 6.06 -15.52 5.39
C ALA A 251 6.11 -14.03 5.05
N THR A 252 4.95 -13.42 4.89
CA THR A 252 4.80 -12.00 4.59
C THR A 252 3.47 -11.48 5.14
N ASN A 253 2.92 -10.44 4.52
CA ASN A 253 1.70 -9.79 4.95
C ASN A 253 0.66 -9.70 3.82
N ASN A 254 -0.60 -9.48 4.19
CA ASN A 254 -1.72 -9.44 3.24
C ASN A 254 -1.59 -8.36 2.17
N TYR A 255 -1.04 -7.19 2.49
CA TYR A 255 -0.80 -6.16 1.48
C TYR A 255 0.22 -6.63 0.44
N ARG A 256 1.34 -7.22 0.87
CA ARG A 256 2.38 -7.71 -0.05
C ARG A 256 1.89 -8.89 -0.89
N ALA A 257 1.18 -9.83 -0.27
CA ALA A 257 0.68 -11.01 -0.96
C ALA A 257 -0.40 -10.69 -2.01
N SER A 258 -1.21 -9.64 -1.79
CA SER A 258 -2.32 -9.30 -2.70
C SER A 258 -2.01 -8.18 -3.68
N ALA A 259 -1.22 -7.18 -3.28
CA ALA A 259 -1.05 -5.92 -4.02
C ALA A 259 0.36 -5.73 -4.58
N THR A 260 1.18 -6.78 -4.61
CA THR A 260 2.54 -6.71 -5.17
C THR A 260 2.75 -7.88 -6.12
N PRO A 261 2.55 -7.67 -7.43
CA PRO A 261 2.59 -8.74 -8.43
C PRO A 261 3.87 -9.57 -8.39
N ILE A 262 5.02 -8.94 -8.13
CA ILE A 262 6.31 -9.65 -8.07
C ILE A 262 6.45 -10.57 -6.86
N ALA A 263 5.77 -10.26 -5.75
CA ALA A 263 5.80 -11.11 -4.56
C ALA A 263 4.89 -12.34 -4.74
N ASN A 264 3.74 -12.17 -5.39
CA ASN A 264 2.79 -13.25 -5.68
C ASN A 264 2.55 -13.37 -7.20
N PRO A 265 3.54 -13.85 -7.97
CA PRO A 265 3.44 -13.91 -9.42
C PRO A 265 2.29 -14.83 -9.83
N GLY A 266 1.39 -14.31 -10.66
CA GLY A 266 0.19 -15.02 -11.10
C GLY A 266 -0.92 -15.15 -10.05
N GLY A 267 -0.77 -14.60 -8.84
CA GLY A 267 -1.83 -14.54 -7.82
C GLY A 267 -2.09 -15.82 -7.02
N ASP A 268 -1.64 -16.98 -7.52
CA ASP A 268 -2.03 -18.30 -6.99
C ASP A 268 -1.03 -18.91 -5.98
N ASN A 269 -0.01 -18.17 -5.53
CA ASN A 269 1.03 -18.72 -4.65
C ASN A 269 0.67 -18.65 -3.15
N ILE A 270 -0.45 -18.06 -2.77
CA ILE A 270 -0.90 -18.00 -1.37
C ILE A 270 -1.31 -19.40 -0.89
N VAL A 271 -0.59 -19.93 0.10
CA VAL A 271 -0.88 -21.24 0.71
C VAL A 271 -1.43 -21.14 2.13
N ILE A 272 -1.27 -19.99 2.80
CA ILE A 272 -1.84 -19.73 4.13
C ILE A 272 -2.33 -18.29 4.21
N GLU A 273 -3.63 -18.13 4.43
CA GLU A 273 -4.27 -16.86 4.80
C GLU A 273 -4.59 -16.84 6.29
N SER A 274 -3.68 -16.30 7.10
CA SER A 274 -3.88 -16.23 8.54
C SER A 274 -4.80 -15.04 8.90
N PRO A 275 -5.75 -15.20 9.85
CA PRO A 275 -6.48 -14.07 10.41
C PRO A 275 -5.64 -13.27 11.43
N ASP A 276 -4.50 -13.81 11.86
CA ASP A 276 -3.66 -13.19 12.89
C ASP A 276 -2.78 -12.08 12.30
N GLU A 277 -2.74 -10.93 12.99
CA GLU A 277 -1.90 -9.79 12.64
C GLU A 277 -0.41 -10.08 12.87
N ASN A 278 0.46 -9.58 11.99
CA ASN A 278 1.92 -9.63 12.17
C ASN A 278 2.35 -9.03 13.52
N ARG A 279 1.73 -7.92 13.91
CA ARG A 279 1.99 -7.29 15.22
C ARG A 279 1.63 -8.21 16.39
N GLN A 280 0.54 -8.96 16.28
CA GLN A 280 0.12 -9.89 17.33
C GLN A 280 1.05 -11.11 17.39
N ALA A 281 1.53 -11.61 16.25
CA ALA A 281 2.56 -12.64 16.20
C ALA A 281 3.87 -12.16 16.84
N LEU A 282 4.32 -10.94 16.55
CA LEU A 282 5.48 -10.30 17.19
C LEU A 282 5.31 -10.19 18.72
N VAL A 283 4.15 -9.72 19.19
CA VAL A 283 3.84 -9.65 20.63
C VAL A 283 3.91 -11.03 21.27
N ASN A 284 3.37 -12.06 20.63
CA ASN A 284 3.40 -13.42 21.14
C ASN A 284 4.82 -14.00 21.14
N TYR A 285 5.60 -13.76 20.09
CA TYR A 285 6.99 -14.16 20.00
C TYR A 285 7.83 -13.59 21.15
N ILE A 286 7.70 -12.28 21.43
CA ILE A 286 8.40 -11.64 22.55
C ILE A 286 7.96 -12.23 23.89
N ARG A 287 6.65 -12.47 24.09
CA ARG A 287 6.12 -13.05 25.34
C ARG A 287 6.58 -14.48 25.58
N ASP A 288 6.60 -15.29 24.52
CA ASP A 288 6.96 -16.71 24.60
C ASP A 288 8.45 -16.89 24.91
N ASN A 289 9.31 -15.95 24.48
CA ASN A 289 10.74 -15.94 24.77
C ASN A 289 11.10 -15.19 26.07
N GLY A 290 10.29 -14.21 26.48
CA GLY A 290 10.51 -13.37 27.67
C GLY A 290 11.57 -12.30 27.44
N GLU A 291 12.82 -12.71 27.22
CA GLU A 291 13.93 -11.84 26.81
C GLU A 291 14.33 -12.19 25.36
N VAL A 292 14.32 -11.19 24.47
CA VAL A 292 14.73 -11.32 23.07
C VAL A 292 16.10 -10.66 22.84
N ASN A 293 16.85 -11.20 21.89
CA ASN A 293 18.10 -10.61 21.42
C ASN A 293 18.12 -10.67 19.88
N PRO A 294 17.41 -9.78 19.19
CA PRO A 294 17.39 -9.77 17.73
C PRO A 294 18.72 -9.19 17.24
N SER A 295 19.74 -10.03 17.22
CA SER A 295 21.01 -9.70 16.59
C SER A 295 20.84 -9.93 15.09
N PRO A 296 21.09 -8.91 14.25
CA PRO A 296 21.18 -9.08 12.80
C PRO A 296 22.13 -10.25 12.49
N ASP A 297 21.69 -11.17 11.65
CA ASP A 297 22.51 -12.32 11.25
C ASP A 297 23.40 -12.00 10.03
N ASN A 298 23.25 -10.80 9.45
CA ASN A 298 23.91 -10.35 8.23
C ASN A 298 23.55 -11.23 7.03
N ASN A 299 22.29 -11.66 6.96
CA ASN A 299 21.74 -12.34 5.81
C ASN A 299 21.99 -11.54 4.52
N TRP A 300 21.90 -10.22 4.54
CA TRP A 300 22.17 -9.40 3.36
C TRP A 300 23.29 -8.37 3.57
N SER A 301 23.99 -8.05 2.48
CA SER A 301 24.92 -6.93 2.43
C SER A 301 24.92 -6.26 1.05
N LEU A 302 25.49 -5.07 0.96
CA LEU A 302 25.92 -4.54 -0.34
C LEU A 302 27.14 -5.33 -0.81
N ALA A 303 27.23 -5.61 -2.11
CA ALA A 303 28.42 -6.22 -2.68
C ALA A 303 29.60 -5.22 -2.62
N PRO A 304 30.83 -5.68 -2.39
CA PRO A 304 32.01 -4.82 -2.49
C PRO A 304 32.09 -4.14 -3.86
N ILE A 305 32.56 -2.89 -3.89
CA ILE A 305 32.74 -2.14 -5.13
C ILE A 305 34.24 -1.98 -5.38
N ASP A 306 34.71 -2.44 -6.54
CA ASP A 306 36.07 -2.25 -7.01
C ASP A 306 36.26 -0.79 -7.49
N GLY A 307 36.50 0.12 -6.55
CA GLY A 307 36.69 1.54 -6.83
C GLY A 307 36.86 2.39 -5.56
N ASP A 308 37.36 3.60 -5.72
CA ASP A 308 37.41 4.61 -4.64
C ASP A 308 36.13 5.44 -4.65
N VAL A 309 35.01 4.80 -4.27
CA VAL A 309 33.68 5.42 -4.30
C VAL A 309 33.38 6.19 -3.02
N ASN A 310 32.78 7.37 -3.16
CA ASN A 310 32.31 8.18 -2.04
C ASN A 310 30.79 8.02 -1.88
N LEU A 311 30.36 7.04 -1.07
CA LEU A 311 28.95 6.73 -0.86
C LEU A 311 28.38 7.49 0.34
N THR A 312 27.19 8.06 0.15
CA THR A 312 26.44 8.74 1.20
C THR A 312 24.98 8.31 1.24
N PHE A 313 24.35 8.46 2.41
CA PHE A 313 22.91 8.27 2.58
C PHE A 313 22.38 9.22 3.65
N HIS A 314 21.07 9.38 3.72
CA HIS A 314 20.40 10.25 4.69
C HIS A 314 19.72 9.42 5.79
N SER A 315 19.82 9.88 7.03
CA SER A 315 19.11 9.30 8.18
C SER A 315 18.86 10.37 9.25
N SER A 316 18.25 10.01 10.38
CA SER A 316 18.06 10.94 11.50
C SER A 316 19.40 11.33 12.14
N PRO A 317 19.61 12.59 12.56
CA PRO A 317 20.78 12.99 13.35
C PRO A 317 20.98 12.15 14.63
N GLU A 318 19.89 11.65 15.21
CA GLU A 318 19.91 10.76 16.39
C GLU A 318 20.68 9.45 16.15
N ALA A 319 20.84 9.03 14.89
CA ALA A 319 21.62 7.86 14.50
C ALA A 319 23.11 7.98 14.88
N GLN A 320 23.61 9.20 15.11
CA GLN A 320 25.00 9.44 15.48
C GLN A 320 25.42 8.67 16.74
N LYS A 321 24.50 8.39 17.67
CA LYS A 321 24.82 7.62 18.88
C LYS A 321 25.11 6.13 18.61
N TYR A 322 24.73 5.64 17.43
CA TYR A 322 24.91 4.25 17.01
C TYR A 322 26.03 4.04 15.98
N THR A 323 26.60 5.10 15.38
CA THR A 323 27.66 4.95 14.36
C THR A 323 28.90 4.21 14.89
N GLY A 324 29.25 4.35 16.17
CA GLY A 324 30.34 3.61 16.79
C GLY A 324 30.08 2.11 17.01
N GLN A 325 28.86 1.64 16.73
CA GLN A 325 28.44 0.23 16.86
C GLN A 325 28.37 -0.47 15.50
N VAL A 326 28.55 0.27 14.41
CA VAL A 326 28.45 -0.20 13.04
C VAL A 326 29.76 0.07 12.32
N GLU A 327 30.31 -0.93 11.62
CA GLU A 327 31.52 -0.74 10.83
C GLU A 327 31.21 0.04 9.53
N GLY A 328 32.08 0.99 9.19
CA GLY A 328 32.02 1.68 7.90
C GLY A 328 31.03 2.84 7.79
N ILE A 329 30.20 3.14 8.81
CA ILE A 329 29.26 4.28 8.78
C ILE A 329 29.77 5.45 9.62
N GLU A 330 29.87 6.64 9.03
CA GLU A 330 30.29 7.87 9.74
C GLU A 330 29.29 9.01 9.54
N PHE A 331 29.08 9.81 10.59
CA PHE A 331 28.30 11.04 10.50
C PHE A 331 29.10 12.13 9.78
N LEU A 332 28.48 12.81 8.80
CA LEU A 332 29.11 13.92 8.08
C LEU A 332 28.56 15.27 8.51
N SER A 333 27.25 15.50 8.36
CA SER A 333 26.62 16.81 8.61
C SER A 333 25.11 16.70 8.77
N GLU A 334 24.50 17.63 9.50
CA GLU A 334 23.06 17.88 9.42
C GLU A 334 22.69 18.61 8.11
N LEU A 335 21.48 18.38 7.62
CA LEU A 335 20.90 18.95 6.41
C LEU A 335 19.80 19.97 6.79
N ASP A 336 19.51 20.91 5.88
CA ASP A 336 18.52 21.96 6.12
C ASP A 336 17.09 21.43 6.33
N ASN A 337 16.81 20.20 5.89
CA ASN A 337 15.52 19.52 6.09
C ASN A 337 15.44 18.74 7.43
N GLY A 338 16.44 18.88 8.29
CA GLY A 338 16.51 18.24 9.62
C GLY A 338 17.06 16.81 9.62
N PHE A 339 17.25 16.18 8.46
CA PHE A 339 17.98 14.90 8.37
C PHE A 339 19.49 15.13 8.54
N ALA A 340 20.24 14.06 8.70
CA ALA A 340 21.69 14.06 8.65
C ALA A 340 22.20 13.19 7.49
N LYS A 341 23.34 13.61 6.94
CA LYS A 341 24.09 12.89 5.93
C LYS A 341 25.17 12.04 6.61
N TYR A 342 25.24 10.78 6.19
CA TYR A 342 26.21 9.78 6.63
C TYR A 342 27.01 9.27 5.44
N SER A 343 28.27 8.90 5.65
CA SER A 343 29.04 8.09 4.70
C SER A 343 28.91 6.60 5.03
N ILE A 344 29.11 5.76 4.03
CA ILE A 344 29.25 4.31 4.17
C ILE A 344 30.45 3.81 3.37
N ASN A 345 31.28 2.95 3.97
CA ASN A 345 32.40 2.30 3.31
C ASN A 345 32.15 0.79 3.19
N LEU A 346 32.14 0.29 1.96
CA LEU A 346 31.97 -1.13 1.67
C LEU A 346 33.36 -1.79 1.69
N ALA A 347 33.66 -2.55 2.74
CA ALA A 347 34.97 -3.17 2.87
C ALA A 347 35.29 -4.09 1.67
N ALA A 348 36.43 -3.86 1.01
CA ALA A 348 36.93 -4.74 -0.04
C ALA A 348 37.35 -6.09 0.55
N THR A 349 36.71 -7.18 0.14
CA THR A 349 37.13 -8.53 0.52
C THR A 349 38.46 -8.87 -0.16
N SER A 350 39.48 -9.16 0.64
CA SER A 350 40.75 -9.73 0.18
C SER A 350 40.57 -11.15 -0.36
N ASP A 351 41.06 -11.36 -1.58
CA ASP A 351 41.14 -12.61 -2.35
C ASP A 351 41.40 -13.91 -1.56
N ASN A 352 40.71 -14.99 -1.94
CA ASN A 352 41.32 -16.32 -2.05
C ASN A 352 40.59 -17.25 -3.06
N ASN A 353 41.33 -17.53 -4.14
CA ASN A 353 41.37 -18.74 -4.98
C ASN A 353 40.39 -18.97 -6.16
N ASP A 354 40.91 -18.59 -7.34
CA ASP A 354 41.37 -19.46 -8.45
C ASP A 354 40.40 -20.39 -9.21
N SER A 355 39.98 -19.86 -10.38
CA SER A 355 40.19 -20.40 -11.76
C SER A 355 39.39 -21.62 -12.27
N PRO A 356 39.23 -21.82 -13.61
CA PRO A 356 39.35 -20.89 -14.75
C PRO A 356 38.22 -20.94 -15.80
N ASP A 357 38.23 -19.87 -16.60
CA ASP A 357 37.62 -19.56 -17.90
C ASP A 357 37.70 -20.66 -19.00
N GLU A 358 36.71 -20.71 -19.90
CA GLU A 358 36.86 -20.75 -21.37
C GLU A 358 35.51 -20.88 -22.12
N GLY A 359 35.26 -20.00 -23.10
CA GLY A 359 34.68 -20.40 -24.41
C GLY A 359 33.50 -19.60 -24.98
N SER A 360 33.80 -18.70 -25.92
CA SER A 360 32.91 -17.99 -26.86
C SER A 360 32.31 -18.88 -27.96
N ASP A 361 31.20 -18.45 -28.60
CA ASP A 361 31.07 -18.31 -30.07
C ASP A 361 29.71 -17.70 -30.50
N GLU A 362 29.77 -16.79 -31.48
CA GLU A 362 28.68 -16.08 -32.18
C GLU A 362 28.07 -16.94 -33.32
N ASP A 363 26.80 -16.69 -33.72
CA ASP A 363 26.42 -16.51 -35.15
C ASP A 363 24.97 -16.01 -35.38
N GLU A 364 24.78 -15.28 -36.49
CA GLU A 364 23.68 -14.38 -36.89
C GLU A 364 22.46 -14.98 -37.66
N SER A 365 21.34 -14.21 -37.69
CA SER A 365 20.38 -13.93 -38.82
C SER A 365 19.38 -15.04 -39.28
N THR A 366 18.16 -14.84 -39.85
CA THR A 366 17.29 -13.70 -40.26
C THR A 366 15.86 -14.21 -40.67
N ASP A 367 14.86 -13.32 -40.59
CA ASP A 367 13.70 -13.06 -41.50
C ASP A 367 12.40 -13.91 -41.64
N ASN A 368 11.30 -13.23 -41.25
CA ASN A 368 10.07 -12.83 -42.01
C ASN A 368 8.71 -13.58 -42.04
N GLU A 369 7.68 -12.72 -41.83
CA GLU A 369 6.34 -12.57 -42.46
C GLU A 369 5.07 -13.29 -41.90
N SER A 370 4.23 -12.46 -41.22
CA SER A 370 2.80 -12.12 -41.39
C SER A 370 1.72 -13.15 -41.77
N ASP A 371 0.56 -13.06 -41.08
CA ASP A 371 -0.74 -12.71 -41.72
C ASP A 371 -1.84 -12.36 -40.67
N GLU A 372 -2.61 -11.32 -41.03
CA GLU A 372 -3.89 -10.79 -40.49
C GLU A 372 -5.04 -11.85 -40.55
N GLN A 373 -6.26 -11.77 -40.00
CA GLN A 373 -7.16 -10.81 -39.33
C GLN A 373 -8.40 -11.63 -38.90
N GLU A 374 -9.21 -11.18 -37.93
CA GLU A 374 -10.69 -11.16 -38.08
C GLU A 374 -11.30 -10.22 -37.01
N GLU A 375 -11.83 -9.08 -37.50
CA GLU A 375 -12.62 -8.09 -36.76
C GLU A 375 -14.06 -8.59 -36.54
N ASP A 376 -14.65 -8.32 -35.37
CA ASP A 376 -16.10 -8.28 -35.20
C ASP A 376 -16.52 -6.88 -34.72
N GLN A 377 -17.35 -6.20 -35.52
CA GLN A 377 -17.82 -4.84 -35.25
C GLN A 377 -19.10 -4.85 -34.40
N SER A 378 -19.08 -4.26 -33.20
CA SER A 378 -20.24 -3.48 -32.72
C SER A 378 -19.92 -2.46 -31.60
N SER A 379 -20.20 -1.17 -31.89
CA SER A 379 -20.39 -0.04 -30.96
C SER A 379 -19.17 0.60 -30.25
N GLU A 380 -18.01 0.58 -30.88
CA GLU A 380 -16.86 1.41 -30.49
C GLU A 380 -16.97 2.81 -31.13
N ASP A 381 -16.74 3.87 -30.36
CA ASP A 381 -16.66 5.25 -30.86
C ASP A 381 -15.29 5.86 -30.55
N VAL A 382 -14.84 6.81 -31.36
CA VAL A 382 -13.50 7.39 -31.25
C VAL A 382 -13.57 8.91 -31.17
N ILE A 383 -13.00 9.46 -30.09
CA ILE A 383 -12.77 10.89 -29.90
C ILE A 383 -11.37 11.21 -30.43
N LYS A 384 -11.30 11.99 -31.51
CA LYS A 384 -10.06 12.29 -32.24
C LYS A 384 -9.43 13.61 -31.85
N ASP A 385 -10.24 14.54 -31.33
CA ASP A 385 -9.81 15.87 -30.88
C ASP A 385 -10.79 16.42 -29.82
N GLU A 386 -10.38 17.45 -29.09
CA GLU A 386 -11.18 18.02 -28.00
C GLU A 386 -12.53 18.60 -28.47
N THR A 387 -12.68 18.94 -29.76
CA THR A 387 -13.90 19.60 -30.27
C THR A 387 -15.11 18.68 -30.32
N GLN A 388 -14.88 17.37 -30.20
CA GLN A 388 -15.93 16.36 -30.04
C GLN A 388 -16.49 16.29 -28.61
N LEU A 389 -15.86 16.98 -27.65
CA LEU A 389 -16.27 17.06 -26.26
C LEU A 389 -16.92 18.41 -25.95
N VAL A 390 -17.91 18.40 -25.08
CA VAL A 390 -18.55 19.62 -24.57
C VAL A 390 -17.86 20.02 -23.28
N LYS A 391 -17.01 21.06 -23.34
CA LYS A 391 -16.31 21.58 -22.17
C LYS A 391 -17.24 22.40 -21.26
N ASN A 392 -17.22 22.11 -19.97
CA ASN A 392 -17.87 22.87 -18.91
C ASN A 392 -16.83 23.32 -17.88
N ASP A 393 -16.40 24.59 -18.00
CA ASP A 393 -15.36 25.17 -17.14
C ASP A 393 -15.75 25.23 -15.66
N ASN A 394 -17.04 25.41 -15.37
CA ASN A 394 -17.52 25.56 -13.99
C ASN A 394 -17.47 24.24 -13.22
N GLN A 395 -17.75 23.13 -13.91
CA GLN A 395 -17.70 21.80 -13.31
C GLN A 395 -16.34 21.13 -13.50
N LYS A 396 -15.44 21.73 -14.30
CA LYS A 396 -14.19 21.13 -14.75
C LYS A 396 -14.39 19.77 -15.42
N VAL A 397 -15.35 19.68 -16.33
CA VAL A 397 -15.70 18.44 -17.04
C VAL A 397 -15.72 18.65 -18.54
N TYR A 398 -15.23 17.65 -19.28
CA TYR A 398 -15.45 17.48 -20.71
C TYR A 398 -16.46 16.34 -20.92
N SER A 399 -17.65 16.65 -21.41
CA SER A 399 -18.71 15.64 -21.60
C SER A 399 -18.77 15.13 -23.02
N TYR A 400 -18.75 13.81 -23.19
CA TYR A 400 -19.05 13.19 -24.48
C TYR A 400 -20.55 12.98 -24.64
N SER A 401 -21.15 13.63 -25.65
CA SER A 401 -22.61 13.71 -25.81
C SER A 401 -23.29 12.43 -26.31
N LYS A 402 -22.53 11.41 -26.71
CA LYS A 402 -23.08 10.13 -27.20
C LYS A 402 -22.90 9.01 -26.19
N GLU A 403 -23.86 8.11 -26.17
CA GLU A 403 -23.75 6.85 -25.44
C GLU A 403 -23.06 5.78 -26.30
N ALA A 404 -22.08 5.08 -25.74
CA ALA A 404 -21.35 4.02 -26.42
C ALA A 404 -20.93 2.90 -25.44
N LYS A 405 -20.74 1.68 -25.95
CA LYS A 405 -20.25 0.56 -25.13
C LYS A 405 -18.73 0.59 -24.94
N SER A 406 -18.02 1.24 -25.87
CA SER A 406 -16.59 1.48 -25.77
C SER A 406 -16.25 2.81 -26.44
N VAL A 407 -15.37 3.59 -25.81
CA VAL A 407 -14.93 4.89 -26.31
C VAL A 407 -13.41 4.97 -26.26
N THR A 408 -12.78 5.15 -27.41
CA THR A 408 -11.35 5.45 -27.50
C THR A 408 -11.11 6.96 -27.60
N ILE A 409 -10.37 7.51 -26.65
CA ILE A 409 -9.85 8.87 -26.68
C ILE A 409 -8.42 8.79 -27.20
N ASN A 410 -8.19 9.36 -28.38
CA ASN A 410 -6.88 9.37 -28.98
C ASN A 410 -5.93 10.33 -28.23
N LYS A 411 -4.62 10.02 -28.25
CA LYS A 411 -3.54 10.80 -27.62
C LYS A 411 -3.51 12.29 -27.97
N GLU A 412 -3.82 12.64 -29.22
CA GLU A 412 -3.95 14.02 -29.69
C GLU A 412 -5.09 14.72 -28.95
N ALA A 413 -6.26 14.07 -28.80
CA ALA A 413 -7.35 14.63 -28.00
C ALA A 413 -6.97 14.75 -26.52
N ILE A 414 -6.31 13.73 -25.93
CA ILE A 414 -5.82 13.76 -24.54
C ILE A 414 -4.86 14.93 -24.31
N SER A 415 -3.97 15.19 -25.27
CA SER A 415 -2.99 16.28 -25.18
C SER A 415 -3.62 17.69 -25.17
N GLU A 416 -4.87 17.81 -25.61
CA GLU A 416 -5.64 19.06 -25.60
C GLU A 416 -6.47 19.25 -24.32
N LEU A 417 -6.64 18.19 -23.51
CA LEU A 417 -7.45 18.23 -22.29
C LEU A 417 -6.69 18.89 -21.12
N ASP A 418 -7.38 19.74 -20.37
CA ASP A 418 -6.85 20.29 -19.12
C ASP A 418 -6.67 19.18 -18.06
N GLN A 419 -5.47 19.07 -17.46
CA GLN A 419 -5.14 18.04 -16.46
C GLN A 419 -5.98 18.12 -15.16
N ASP A 420 -6.54 19.29 -14.87
CA ASP A 420 -7.43 19.52 -13.73
C ASP A 420 -8.89 19.11 -14.00
N PHE A 421 -9.22 18.71 -15.23
CA PHE A 421 -10.58 18.38 -15.64
C PHE A 421 -10.79 16.85 -15.63
N SER A 422 -12.05 16.44 -15.70
CA SER A 422 -12.43 15.04 -15.89
C SER A 422 -13.16 14.87 -17.23
N VAL A 423 -13.12 13.67 -17.80
CA VAL A 423 -13.92 13.30 -18.97
C VAL A 423 -15.12 12.49 -18.52
N GLU A 424 -16.31 12.92 -18.93
CA GLU A 424 -17.57 12.24 -18.66
C GLU A 424 -18.00 11.40 -19.87
N LEU A 425 -18.18 10.11 -19.64
CA LEU A 425 -18.58 9.11 -20.64
C LEU A 425 -19.79 8.32 -20.12
N SER A 426 -20.73 7.96 -21.00
CA SER A 426 -21.92 7.18 -20.61
C SER A 426 -22.22 6.07 -21.61
N ASN A 427 -22.82 4.98 -21.13
CA ASN A 427 -23.44 3.96 -21.97
C ASN A 427 -24.98 3.92 -21.82
N GLY A 428 -25.56 4.92 -21.14
CA GLY A 428 -26.98 5.00 -20.81
C GLY A 428 -27.41 4.21 -19.56
N LYS A 429 -26.56 3.30 -19.05
CA LYS A 429 -26.79 2.53 -17.81
C LYS A 429 -25.93 3.04 -16.65
N ALA A 430 -24.68 3.35 -16.97
CA ALA A 430 -23.71 3.97 -16.09
C ALA A 430 -23.04 5.16 -16.79
N THR A 431 -22.66 6.14 -16.00
CA THR A 431 -21.86 7.29 -16.42
C THR A 431 -20.59 7.33 -15.59
N LEU A 432 -19.45 7.41 -16.25
CA LEU A 432 -18.13 7.55 -15.63
C LEU A 432 -17.67 8.99 -15.75
N LEU A 433 -17.14 9.52 -14.66
CA LEU A 433 -16.41 10.78 -14.63
C LEU A 433 -14.96 10.47 -14.26
N ILE A 434 -14.10 10.49 -15.27
CA ILE A 434 -12.72 9.99 -15.21
C ILE A 434 -11.76 11.18 -15.15
N PRO A 435 -10.98 11.36 -14.08
CA PRO A 435 -9.98 12.43 -14.02
C PRO A 435 -8.98 12.35 -15.19
N ASN A 436 -8.76 13.45 -15.91
CA ASN A 436 -7.86 13.47 -17.08
C ASN A 436 -6.42 13.06 -16.74
N LYS A 437 -5.98 13.30 -15.50
CA LYS A 437 -4.70 12.81 -14.95
C LYS A 437 -4.53 11.28 -14.97
N LEU A 438 -5.61 10.51 -15.18
CA LEU A 438 -5.54 9.06 -15.40
C LEU A 438 -5.18 8.68 -16.82
N PHE A 439 -5.28 9.62 -17.77
CA PHE A 439 -4.92 9.37 -19.16
C PHE A 439 -3.43 9.59 -19.35
N PRO A 440 -2.64 8.54 -19.66
CA PRO A 440 -1.22 8.69 -19.89
C PRO A 440 -0.95 9.59 -21.09
N GLU A 441 0.00 10.52 -20.93
CA GLU A 441 0.40 11.42 -22.02
C GLU A 441 0.94 10.63 -23.22
N GLY A 442 0.44 10.93 -24.41
CA GLY A 442 0.93 10.37 -25.66
C GLY A 442 0.41 8.97 -26.02
N LYS A 443 -0.48 8.38 -25.22
CA LYS A 443 -1.13 7.09 -25.50
C LYS A 443 -2.60 7.25 -25.89
N ASP A 444 -3.13 6.34 -26.70
CA ASP A 444 -4.58 6.24 -26.91
C ASP A 444 -5.20 5.51 -25.71
N VAL A 445 -6.37 5.97 -25.24
CA VAL A 445 -7.06 5.39 -24.07
C VAL A 445 -8.45 4.93 -24.47
N THR A 446 -8.73 3.64 -24.29
CA THR A 446 -10.03 3.02 -24.54
C THR A 446 -10.75 2.73 -23.23
N ILE A 447 -11.98 3.19 -23.09
CA ILE A 447 -12.84 2.95 -21.93
C ILE A 447 -13.98 2.04 -22.36
N ASN A 448 -14.10 0.89 -21.70
CA ASN A 448 -15.12 -0.12 -21.99
C ASN A 448 -16.19 -0.15 -20.91
N PHE A 449 -17.44 -0.29 -21.36
CA PHE A 449 -18.61 -0.63 -20.57
C PHE A 449 -19.08 -2.03 -20.98
N GLY A 450 -18.32 -3.03 -20.56
CA GLY A 450 -18.53 -4.45 -20.84
C GLY A 450 -19.81 -5.02 -20.22
N GLU A 451 -20.24 -6.13 -20.79
CA GLU A 451 -21.32 -6.95 -20.27
C GLU A 451 -20.74 -8.08 -19.40
N VAL A 452 -21.32 -8.31 -18.23
CA VAL A 452 -20.94 -9.45 -17.40
C VAL A 452 -21.43 -10.77 -18.01
N SER A 453 -20.79 -11.89 -17.64
CA SER A 453 -21.22 -13.21 -18.10
C SER A 453 -22.65 -13.53 -17.63
N ASN A 454 -23.35 -14.41 -18.36
CA ASN A 454 -24.70 -14.85 -17.97
C ASN A 454 -24.73 -15.51 -16.58
N GLU A 455 -23.64 -16.18 -16.19
CA GLU A 455 -23.51 -16.82 -14.88
C GLU A 455 -23.42 -15.78 -13.77
N VAL A 456 -22.56 -14.77 -13.95
CA VAL A 456 -22.44 -13.63 -13.03
C VAL A 456 -23.78 -12.89 -12.88
N ALA A 457 -24.47 -12.65 -14.00
CA ALA A 457 -25.78 -12.00 -14.01
C ALA A 457 -26.86 -12.81 -13.27
N GLU A 458 -26.89 -14.13 -13.43
CA GLU A 458 -27.85 -15.00 -12.72
C GLU A 458 -27.57 -15.10 -11.22
N ASN A 459 -26.29 -15.12 -10.82
CA ASN A 459 -25.88 -15.14 -9.42
C ASN A 459 -26.23 -13.84 -8.68
N ASN A 460 -26.38 -12.73 -9.41
CA ASN A 460 -26.60 -11.39 -8.87
C ASN A 460 -27.92 -10.75 -9.34
N LYS A 461 -28.95 -11.57 -9.59
CA LYS A 461 -30.26 -11.12 -10.08
C LYS A 461 -31.03 -10.17 -9.14
N ASP A 462 -30.60 -10.08 -7.89
CA ASP A 462 -31.10 -9.18 -6.86
C ASP A 462 -30.54 -7.75 -6.99
N ALA A 463 -29.58 -7.52 -7.89
CA ALA A 463 -29.16 -6.18 -8.27
C ALA A 463 -30.36 -5.30 -8.69
N VAL A 464 -30.36 -4.08 -8.19
CA VAL A 464 -31.34 -3.04 -8.53
C VAL A 464 -30.90 -2.18 -9.71
N SER A 465 -29.62 -2.27 -10.13
CA SER A 465 -29.13 -1.77 -11.42
C SER A 465 -28.83 -2.92 -12.38
N GLU A 466 -28.48 -2.60 -13.62
CA GLU A 466 -27.71 -3.54 -14.44
C GLU A 466 -26.27 -3.64 -13.93
N LEU A 467 -25.64 -4.79 -14.18
CA LEU A 467 -24.21 -4.99 -13.92
C LEU A 467 -23.42 -4.50 -15.13
N VAL A 468 -22.33 -3.78 -14.87
CA VAL A 468 -21.45 -3.25 -15.92
C VAL A 468 -20.02 -3.62 -15.56
N ASP A 469 -19.32 -4.21 -16.52
CA ASP A 469 -17.90 -4.56 -16.40
C ASP A 469 -17.06 -3.44 -17.00
N PHE A 470 -16.41 -2.65 -16.16
CA PHE A 470 -15.62 -1.52 -16.63
C PHE A 470 -14.18 -1.93 -16.90
N SER A 471 -13.59 -1.40 -17.97
CA SER A 471 -12.13 -1.41 -18.14
C SER A 471 -11.63 -0.13 -18.78
N ILE A 472 -10.39 0.24 -18.49
CA ILE A 472 -9.66 1.31 -19.19
C ILE A 472 -8.39 0.66 -19.72
N ILE A 473 -8.11 0.86 -21.00
CA ILE A 473 -6.98 0.28 -21.69
C ILE A 473 -6.18 1.42 -22.31
N ALA A 474 -4.88 1.53 -22.02
CA ALA A 474 -3.99 2.48 -22.67
C ALA A 474 -2.90 1.74 -23.46
N ASP A 475 -2.86 1.94 -24.78
CA ASP A 475 -1.94 1.22 -25.69
C ASP A 475 -1.91 -0.32 -25.52
N GLY A 476 -3.02 -0.92 -25.08
CA GLY A 476 -3.15 -2.38 -24.90
C GLY A 476 -2.89 -2.88 -23.47
N GLU A 477 -2.59 -1.99 -22.52
CA GLU A 477 -2.42 -2.30 -21.10
C GLU A 477 -3.65 -1.84 -20.31
N ASP A 478 -4.18 -2.69 -19.43
CA ASP A 478 -5.30 -2.33 -18.55
C ASP A 478 -4.81 -1.38 -17.44
N ILE A 479 -5.51 -0.25 -17.27
CA ILE A 479 -5.41 0.61 -16.10
C ILE A 479 -6.41 0.09 -15.07
N THR A 480 -5.93 -0.81 -14.22
CA THR A 480 -6.79 -1.59 -13.31
C THR A 480 -7.03 -0.90 -11.97
N GLU A 481 -6.11 -0.06 -11.50
CA GLU A 481 -6.20 0.61 -10.21
C GLU A 481 -5.85 2.11 -10.30
N PHE A 482 -6.64 2.93 -9.61
CA PHE A 482 -6.53 4.39 -9.60
C PHE A 482 -6.90 4.95 -8.22
N SER A 483 -6.44 4.29 -7.15
CA SER A 483 -6.73 4.63 -5.74
C SER A 483 -6.46 6.08 -5.33
N ASP A 484 -5.41 6.70 -5.89
CA ASP A 484 -5.08 8.11 -5.61
C ASP A 484 -5.99 9.10 -6.34
N ASN A 485 -6.73 8.62 -7.34
CA ASN A 485 -7.52 9.40 -8.28
C ASN A 485 -8.84 8.67 -8.60
N PRO A 486 -9.74 8.47 -7.61
CA PRO A 486 -10.92 7.63 -7.79
C PRO A 486 -11.79 8.14 -8.94
N ILE A 487 -12.36 7.19 -9.68
CA ILE A 487 -13.31 7.49 -10.75
C ILE A 487 -14.70 7.57 -10.12
N THR A 488 -15.41 8.66 -10.38
CA THR A 488 -16.81 8.75 -9.96
C THR A 488 -17.68 8.01 -10.97
N VAL A 489 -18.45 7.04 -10.48
CA VAL A 489 -19.45 6.31 -11.26
C VAL A 489 -20.84 6.72 -10.83
N THR A 490 -21.74 6.89 -11.79
CA THR A 490 -23.17 7.07 -11.56
C THR A 490 -23.92 5.91 -12.21
N PHE A 491 -24.57 5.07 -11.41
CA PHE A 491 -25.46 4.02 -11.90
C PHE A 491 -26.90 4.52 -11.95
N THR A 492 -27.65 4.07 -12.96
CA THR A 492 -29.11 4.21 -12.98
C THR A 492 -29.77 2.93 -12.47
N VAL A 493 -30.59 3.04 -11.41
CA VAL A 493 -31.31 1.90 -10.82
C VAL A 493 -32.76 1.81 -11.30
N ASP A 494 -33.29 0.59 -11.34
CA ASP A 494 -34.74 0.35 -11.48
C ASP A 494 -35.43 0.71 -10.16
N LYS A 495 -36.00 1.91 -10.12
CA LYS A 495 -36.71 2.46 -8.96
C LYS A 495 -37.85 1.57 -8.44
N ASN A 496 -38.39 0.65 -9.24
CA ASN A 496 -39.43 -0.27 -8.79
C ASN A 496 -38.88 -1.45 -7.98
N LYS A 497 -37.56 -1.71 -8.06
CA LYS A 497 -36.87 -2.73 -7.26
C LYS A 497 -36.36 -2.20 -5.93
N VAL A 498 -36.24 -0.88 -5.77
CA VAL A 498 -35.69 -0.23 -4.56
C VAL A 498 -36.79 -0.02 -3.52
N ASN A 499 -36.65 -0.64 -2.34
CA ASN A 499 -37.57 -0.48 -1.22
C ASN A 499 -37.07 0.60 -0.25
N ASN A 500 -35.78 0.56 0.11
CA ASN A 500 -35.11 1.54 0.93
C ASN A 500 -33.85 2.11 0.26
N TRP A 501 -33.89 3.41 -0.03
CA TRP A 501 -32.78 4.11 -0.68
C TRP A 501 -31.54 4.26 0.21
N GLU A 502 -31.71 4.22 1.54
CA GLU A 502 -30.59 4.32 2.49
C GLU A 502 -29.76 3.02 2.56
N ASP A 503 -30.37 1.90 2.14
CA ASP A 503 -29.74 0.58 2.10
C ASP A 503 -29.02 0.31 0.77
N LEU A 504 -29.02 1.27 -0.17
CA LEU A 504 -28.31 1.09 -1.43
C LEU A 504 -26.80 1.04 -1.22
N LYS A 505 -26.15 0.09 -1.89
CA LYS A 505 -24.71 -0.10 -1.93
C LYS A 505 -24.27 -0.37 -3.37
N VAL A 506 -23.12 0.19 -3.75
CA VAL A 506 -22.42 -0.21 -4.99
C VAL A 506 -21.51 -1.37 -4.63
N VAL A 507 -21.53 -2.45 -5.41
CA VAL A 507 -20.87 -3.70 -5.04
C VAL A 507 -19.98 -4.17 -6.18
N TYR A 508 -18.73 -4.47 -5.87
CA TYR A 508 -17.79 -5.15 -6.76
C TYR A 508 -18.13 -6.64 -6.81
N ILE A 509 -18.20 -7.18 -8.02
CA ILE A 509 -18.51 -8.57 -8.31
C ILE A 509 -17.31 -9.18 -9.07
N ASP A 510 -16.77 -10.28 -8.58
CA ASP A 510 -15.68 -10.97 -9.29
C ASP A 510 -16.18 -11.77 -10.51
N GLU A 511 -15.25 -12.37 -11.26
CA GLU A 511 -15.54 -13.21 -12.43
C GLU A 511 -16.41 -14.45 -12.13
N ASN A 512 -16.44 -14.91 -10.88
CA ASN A 512 -17.26 -16.03 -10.41
C ASN A 512 -18.69 -15.59 -10.03
N GLY A 513 -18.92 -14.28 -9.96
CA GLY A 513 -20.19 -13.69 -9.54
C GLY A 513 -20.32 -13.49 -8.04
N ASP A 514 -19.24 -13.58 -7.28
CA ASP A 514 -19.24 -13.31 -5.84
C ASP A 514 -19.11 -11.80 -5.58
N GLN A 515 -19.89 -11.30 -4.62
CA GLN A 515 -19.78 -9.92 -4.13
C GLN A 515 -18.56 -9.78 -3.22
N LYS A 516 -17.55 -9.01 -3.62
CA LYS A 516 -16.26 -8.90 -2.91
C LYS A 516 -16.10 -7.62 -2.10
N GLU A 517 -16.65 -6.52 -2.59
CA GLU A 517 -16.51 -5.21 -1.94
C GLU A 517 -17.86 -4.50 -1.91
N ILE A 518 -18.19 -3.89 -0.76
CA ILE A 518 -19.42 -3.12 -0.57
C ILE A 518 -19.05 -1.66 -0.37
N ILE A 519 -19.33 -0.85 -1.39
CA ILE A 519 -19.04 0.58 -1.43
C ILE A 519 -20.31 1.35 -1.06
N SER A 520 -20.16 2.28 -0.10
CA SER A 520 -21.24 3.19 0.27
C SER A 520 -21.37 4.31 -0.76
N PRO A 521 -22.56 4.54 -1.35
CA PRO A 521 -22.76 5.64 -2.29
C PRO A 521 -22.50 6.99 -1.62
N ILE A 522 -21.88 7.90 -2.35
CA ILE A 522 -21.65 9.29 -1.95
C ILE A 522 -22.97 10.04 -1.98
N SER A 523 -23.83 9.74 -2.96
CA SER A 523 -25.18 10.29 -3.05
C SER A 523 -26.12 9.40 -3.86
N TYR A 524 -27.41 9.65 -3.73
CA TYR A 524 -28.44 9.07 -4.60
C TYR A 524 -29.55 10.08 -4.85
N ASN A 525 -30.21 9.98 -6.01
CA ASN A 525 -31.33 10.81 -6.41
C ASN A 525 -32.58 9.95 -6.68
N LYS A 526 -33.58 10.09 -5.80
CA LYS A 526 -34.83 9.32 -5.85
C LYS A 526 -35.69 9.64 -7.08
N GLU A 527 -35.58 10.84 -7.62
CA GLU A 527 -36.37 11.28 -8.77
C GLU A 527 -35.82 10.70 -10.06
N THR A 528 -34.50 10.81 -10.26
CA THR A 528 -33.83 10.36 -11.49
C THR A 528 -33.57 8.85 -11.48
N GLY A 529 -33.27 8.25 -10.33
CA GLY A 529 -32.81 6.87 -10.28
C GLY A 529 -31.29 6.73 -10.14
N GLU A 530 -30.57 7.82 -9.89
CA GLU A 530 -29.11 7.82 -9.92
C GLU A 530 -28.52 7.47 -8.56
N VAL A 531 -27.45 6.67 -8.57
CA VAL A 531 -26.64 6.30 -7.41
C VAL A 531 -25.18 6.57 -7.76
N VAL A 532 -24.53 7.44 -6.99
CA VAL A 532 -23.19 7.94 -7.26
C VAL A 532 -22.21 7.36 -6.25
N ALA A 533 -21.10 6.80 -6.71
CA ALA A 533 -20.02 6.29 -5.87
C ALA A 533 -18.66 6.61 -6.48
N GLU A 534 -17.61 6.49 -5.67
CA GLU A 534 -16.22 6.53 -6.13
C GLU A 534 -15.71 5.09 -6.19
N LEU A 535 -15.11 4.74 -7.33
CA LEU A 535 -14.39 3.49 -7.54
C LEU A 535 -12.90 3.76 -7.49
N THR A 536 -12.12 2.82 -7.00
CA THR A 536 -10.65 2.87 -6.98
C THR A 536 -10.03 1.82 -7.91
N HIS A 537 -10.84 0.94 -8.46
CA HIS A 537 -10.48 -0.04 -9.49
C HIS A 537 -11.67 -0.28 -10.41
N PHE A 538 -11.40 -0.80 -11.60
CA PHE A 538 -12.41 -1.16 -12.58
C PHE A 538 -12.57 -2.68 -12.67
N SER A 539 -13.84 -3.10 -12.64
CA SER A 539 -14.27 -4.48 -12.77
C SER A 539 -15.79 -4.49 -12.97
N ALA A 540 -16.43 -5.63 -12.72
CA ALA A 540 -17.88 -5.75 -12.71
C ALA A 540 -18.49 -5.15 -11.45
N TYR A 541 -19.42 -4.21 -11.64
CA TYR A 541 -20.14 -3.55 -10.54
C TYR A 541 -21.64 -3.48 -10.78
N GLY A 542 -22.37 -3.44 -9.68
CA GLY A 542 -23.81 -3.15 -9.66
C GLY A 542 -24.28 -2.53 -8.36
N VAL A 543 -25.53 -2.10 -8.33
CA VAL A 543 -26.18 -1.54 -7.14
C VAL A 543 -27.11 -2.57 -6.51
N PHE A 544 -27.03 -2.73 -5.20
CA PHE A 544 -27.82 -3.67 -4.40
C PHE A 544 -28.49 -2.97 -3.22
N GLU A 545 -29.61 -3.51 -2.75
CA GLU A 545 -30.25 -3.08 -1.50
C GLU A 545 -29.80 -4.03 -0.37
N ILE A 546 -28.87 -3.55 0.46
CA ILE A 546 -28.27 -4.33 1.55
C ILE A 546 -28.65 -3.67 2.87
N ALA A 547 -29.59 -4.30 3.58
CA ALA A 547 -30.10 -3.81 4.85
C ALA A 547 -28.98 -3.74 5.91
N SER A 548 -28.89 -2.63 6.62
CA SER A 548 -28.04 -2.51 7.79
C SER A 548 -28.58 -3.41 8.92
N ALA A 549 -27.99 -4.58 9.12
CA ALA A 549 -28.50 -5.58 10.07
C ALA A 549 -28.23 -5.19 11.54
N ASP A 550 -29.31 -5.09 12.32
CA ASP A 550 -29.32 -5.29 13.77
C ASP A 550 -29.28 -6.81 14.04
N ASN A 551 -28.35 -7.29 14.88
CA ASN A 551 -27.85 -8.68 15.03
C ASN A 551 -28.85 -9.88 14.96
N GLY A 552 -28.44 -10.99 14.30
CA GLY A 552 -28.89 -12.35 14.64
C GLY A 552 -28.69 -13.50 13.60
N GLU A 553 -27.76 -14.44 13.90
CA GLU A 553 -27.59 -15.85 13.41
C GLU A 553 -26.93 -16.11 12.01
N VAL A 554 -25.91 -16.98 11.76
CA VAL A 554 -24.95 -17.84 12.50
C VAL A 554 -23.68 -18.08 11.63
N LEU A 555 -22.46 -17.91 12.18
CA LEU A 555 -21.21 -18.63 11.81
C LEU A 555 -20.42 -18.94 13.11
N PRO A 556 -19.53 -19.97 13.16
CA PRO A 556 -19.18 -20.70 14.39
C PRO A 556 -18.30 -19.96 15.41
N ASP A 557 -18.52 -20.29 16.68
CA ASP A 557 -17.97 -19.67 17.90
C ASP A 557 -16.46 -19.91 18.14
N THR A 558 -15.69 -18.82 18.32
CA THR A 558 -14.76 -18.68 19.47
C THR A 558 -14.30 -17.25 19.81
N ALA A 559 -14.53 -16.21 18.99
CA ALA A 559 -14.07 -14.85 19.29
C ALA A 559 -15.13 -13.89 19.90
N THR A 560 -16.42 -14.20 19.72
CA THR A 560 -17.52 -13.25 19.99
C THR A 560 -17.87 -13.07 21.47
N ASN A 561 -17.51 -14.03 22.33
CA ASN A 561 -17.95 -14.02 23.73
C ASN A 561 -17.31 -12.90 24.57
N GLN A 562 -16.06 -12.49 24.31
CA GLN A 562 -15.42 -11.42 25.09
C GLN A 562 -15.92 -10.02 24.70
N TYR A 563 -16.24 -9.81 23.42
CA TYR A 563 -16.72 -8.52 22.91
C TYR A 563 -18.16 -8.22 23.36
N ASN A 564 -19.01 -9.23 23.47
CA ASN A 564 -20.39 -9.08 23.94
C ASN A 564 -20.48 -8.69 25.43
N TRP A 565 -19.55 -9.16 26.27
CA TRP A 565 -19.47 -8.72 27.68
C TRP A 565 -18.97 -7.28 27.81
N LEU A 566 -18.09 -6.81 26.92
CA LEU A 566 -17.66 -5.42 26.83
C LEU A 566 -18.79 -4.47 26.38
N MET A 567 -19.57 -4.87 25.38
CA MET A 567 -20.75 -4.11 24.89
C MET A 567 -21.88 -4.03 25.94
N VAL A 568 -22.18 -5.13 26.63
CA VAL A 568 -23.15 -5.12 27.75
C VAL A 568 -22.64 -4.28 28.93
N GLY A 569 -21.33 -4.32 29.21
CA GLY A 569 -20.68 -3.45 30.19
C GLY A 569 -20.80 -1.97 29.84
N GLY A 570 -20.60 -1.62 28.56
CA GLY A 570 -20.76 -0.26 28.03
C GLY A 570 -22.19 0.25 28.12
N LEU A 571 -23.18 -0.57 27.76
CA LEU A 571 -24.60 -0.20 27.85
C LEU A 571 -25.08 0.00 29.30
N LEU A 572 -24.57 -0.80 30.24
CA LEU A 572 -24.87 -0.63 31.67
C LEU A 572 -24.22 0.63 32.27
N LEU A 573 -23.04 1.03 31.78
CA LEU A 573 -22.37 2.29 32.16
C LEU A 573 -23.15 3.52 31.66
N VAL A 574 -23.63 3.49 30.41
CA VAL A 574 -24.44 4.59 29.82
C VAL A 574 -25.80 4.73 30.52
N PHE A 575 -26.45 3.63 30.89
CA PHE A 575 -27.70 3.68 31.69
C PHE A 575 -27.46 4.15 33.13
N GLY A 576 -26.32 3.77 33.73
CA GLY A 576 -25.94 4.21 35.07
C GLY A 576 -25.70 5.72 35.15
N THR A 577 -24.95 6.29 34.20
CA THR A 577 -24.59 7.72 34.16
C THR A 577 -25.79 8.62 33.88
N THR A 578 -26.67 8.23 32.95
CA THR A 578 -27.92 8.96 32.66
C THR A 578 -28.90 8.98 33.83
N THR A 579 -29.01 7.88 34.57
CA THR A 579 -29.85 7.80 35.77
C THR A 579 -29.30 8.65 36.92
N LEU A 580 -27.96 8.66 37.12
CA LEU A 580 -27.28 9.52 38.09
C LEU A 580 -27.43 11.01 37.74
N PHE A 581 -27.33 11.38 36.47
CA PHE A 581 -27.54 12.77 36.00
C PHE A 581 -28.99 13.23 36.23
N ALA A 582 -29.97 12.38 35.94
CA ALA A 582 -31.39 12.68 36.16
C ALA A 582 -31.72 12.85 37.65
N VAL A 583 -31.16 12.00 38.53
CA VAL A 583 -31.35 12.09 39.99
C VAL A 583 -30.66 13.32 40.58
N ARG A 584 -29.47 13.68 40.09
CA ARG A 584 -28.71 14.87 40.55
C ARG A 584 -29.39 16.18 40.12
N ARG A 585 -29.94 16.24 38.90
CA ARG A 585 -30.72 17.38 38.40
C ARG A 585 -32.01 17.60 39.21
N LYS A 586 -32.68 16.52 39.64
CA LYS A 586 -33.92 16.60 40.45
C LYS A 586 -33.67 17.04 41.90
N ARG A 587 -32.46 16.83 42.45
CA ARG A 587 -32.06 17.30 43.79
C ARG A 587 -31.61 18.77 43.83
N LEU A 588 -31.31 19.37 42.68
CA LEU A 588 -30.91 20.78 42.57
C LEU A 588 -32.11 21.71 42.29
N GLN A 589 -33.29 21.16 42.04
CA GLN A 589 -34.53 21.90 41.74
C GLN A 589 -35.57 21.87 42.88
N ASN A 590 -35.28 21.16 43.98
CA ASN A 590 -36.02 21.20 45.25
C ASN A 590 -35.08 21.71 46.34
#